data_AF-X0ZUU4-F1
#
_entry.id   AF-X0ZUU4-F1
#
_cell.length_a   1.000
_cell.length_b   1.000
_cell.length_c   1.000
_cell.angle_alpha   90.00
_cell.angle_beta   90.00
_cell.angle_gamma   90.00
#
_symmetry.space_group_name_H-M   'P 1'
#
loop_
_entity.id
_entity.type
_entity.pdbx_description
1 polymer ?
#
loop_
_entity_poly.entity_id
_entity_poly.type
_entity_poly.pdbx_seq_one_letter_code
_entity_poly.pdbx_strand_id
1 'polypeptide(L)'
;MEKKMTSILDNIRKDRKISDYGGRGIGRRIKISSSQKGRYVSYRTPISENPKRIALDATIRNYLKNIAYNETDIEFPIHFNKYDLMDKIYEYRAPLALFFVLDSSASMYYVIRQMTDVILSLHREGF
;
A
#
# COMPACT_ATOMS: atom_id res chain seq x y z
N MET A 1 16.63 43.84 -20.50
CA MET A 1 17.39 42.58 -20.67
C MET A 1 17.07 41.67 -19.49
N GLU A 2 16.10 40.77 -19.63
CA GLU A 2 15.72 39.82 -18.57
C GLU A 2 16.81 38.77 -18.38
N LYS A 3 17.45 38.77 -17.20
CA LYS A 3 18.32 37.66 -16.78
C LYS A 3 17.44 36.47 -16.41
N LYS A 4 17.36 35.47 -17.29
CA LYS A 4 16.70 34.19 -17.06
C LYS A 4 17.16 33.55 -15.74
N MET A 5 16.21 33.33 -14.83
CA MET A 5 16.35 32.72 -13.51
C MET A 5 16.66 31.20 -13.54
N THR A 6 17.12 30.65 -14.66
CA THR A 6 17.34 29.21 -14.85
C THR A 6 18.68 28.73 -14.26
N SER A 7 19.63 29.64 -14.02
CA SER A 7 21.01 29.29 -13.64
C SER A 7 21.19 28.76 -12.21
N ILE A 8 20.28 29.03 -11.28
CA ILE A 8 20.46 28.61 -9.87
C ILE A 8 20.18 27.11 -9.70
N LEU A 9 19.20 26.58 -10.45
CA LEU A 9 18.81 25.17 -10.39
C LEU A 9 19.86 24.25 -11.04
N ASP A 10 20.58 24.73 -12.05
CA ASP A 10 21.59 23.96 -12.77
C ASP A 10 22.85 23.69 -11.92
N ASN A 11 23.19 24.62 -11.00
CA ASN A 11 24.32 24.45 -10.09
C ASN A 11 24.02 23.48 -8.92
N ILE A 12 22.76 23.32 -8.53
CA ILE A 12 22.36 22.39 -7.45
C ILE A 12 22.45 20.92 -7.90
N ARG A 13 22.37 20.66 -9.22
CA ARG A 13 22.38 19.29 -9.77
C ARG A 13 23.77 18.66 -9.86
N LYS A 14 24.86 19.43 -9.82
CA LYS A 14 26.20 18.93 -10.20
C LYS A 14 27.02 18.26 -9.08
N ASP A 15 26.75 18.56 -7.80
CA ASP A 15 27.64 18.13 -6.70
C ASP A 15 27.06 17.10 -5.72
N ARG A 16 26.01 16.37 -6.10
CA ARG A 16 25.57 15.23 -5.28
C ARG A 16 26.53 14.04 -5.42
N LYS A 17 27.60 14.04 -4.63
CA LYS A 17 28.31 12.81 -4.26
C LYS A 17 27.31 11.85 -3.65
N ILE A 18 27.02 10.76 -4.36
CA ILE A 18 26.22 9.65 -3.84
C ILE A 18 27.08 8.96 -2.79
N SER A 19 26.80 9.23 -1.52
CA SER A 19 27.48 8.56 -0.40
C SER A 19 26.88 7.17 -0.20
N ASP A 20 27.70 6.13 -0.31
CA ASP A 20 27.32 4.75 0.03
C ASP A 20 27.22 4.49 1.55
N TYR A 21 27.39 5.53 2.38
CA TYR A 21 27.17 5.49 3.84
C TYR A 21 25.68 5.51 4.24
N GLY A 22 24.82 4.84 3.48
CA GLY A 22 23.37 4.80 3.69
C GLY A 22 22.89 3.81 4.76
N GLY A 23 23.72 3.51 5.76
CA GLY A 23 23.31 2.83 6.99
C GLY A 23 22.90 3.87 8.03
N ARG A 24 21.60 3.90 8.38
CA ARG A 24 20.99 4.77 9.41
C ARG A 24 20.89 6.26 9.03
N GLY A 25 19.96 6.58 8.13
CA GLY A 25 19.59 7.96 7.82
C GLY A 25 18.09 8.10 7.58
N ILE A 26 17.50 9.11 8.23
CA ILE A 26 16.11 9.56 8.14
C ILE A 26 15.67 9.65 6.66
N GLY A 27 14.51 9.04 6.35
CA GLY A 27 13.88 9.13 5.03
C GLY A 27 13.94 7.88 4.15
N ARG A 28 14.60 6.78 4.57
CA ARG A 28 14.45 5.49 3.87
C ARG A 28 13.15 4.80 4.28
N ARG A 29 12.27 4.55 3.30
CA ARG A 29 11.04 3.76 3.44
C ARG A 29 11.37 2.44 4.14
N ILE A 30 10.84 2.25 5.35
CA ILE A 30 10.86 0.95 6.02
C ILE A 30 10.10 0.02 5.07
N LYS A 31 10.80 -0.91 4.41
CA LYS A 31 10.15 -2.04 3.75
C LYS A 31 9.60 -2.89 4.89
N ILE A 32 8.37 -2.60 5.32
CA ILE A 32 7.62 -3.48 6.21
C ILE A 32 7.55 -4.81 5.45
N SER A 33 8.35 -5.77 5.89
CA SER A 33 8.45 -7.11 5.32
C SER A 33 7.25 -7.95 5.76
N SER A 34 6.03 -7.39 5.73
CA SER A 34 4.86 -8.21 5.97
C SER A 34 4.70 -9.12 4.75
N SER A 35 4.86 -10.42 4.97
CA SER A 35 4.43 -11.47 4.02
C SER A 35 2.95 -11.33 3.62
N GLN A 36 2.17 -10.60 4.42
CA GLN A 36 0.80 -10.21 4.11
C GLN A 36 0.76 -9.21 2.96
N LYS A 37 0.08 -9.60 1.87
CA LYS A 37 -0.12 -8.82 0.64
C LYS A 37 -1.10 -7.63 0.82
N GLY A 38 -1.30 -7.15 2.04
CA GLY A 38 -2.28 -6.12 2.39
C GLY A 38 -3.50 -6.67 3.14
N ARG A 39 -4.60 -5.92 3.14
CA ARG A 39 -5.86 -6.27 3.82
C ARG A 39 -6.66 -7.24 2.95
N TYR A 40 -7.20 -8.32 3.54
CA TYR A 40 -8.23 -9.13 2.87
C TYR A 40 -9.51 -8.30 2.79
N VAL A 41 -9.94 -7.97 1.57
CA VAL A 41 -11.09 -7.07 1.36
C VAL A 41 -12.27 -7.81 0.76
N SER A 42 -12.01 -8.78 -0.12
CA SER A 42 -13.04 -9.56 -0.78
C SER A 42 -12.46 -10.88 -1.27
N TYR A 43 -13.31 -11.73 -1.82
CA TYR A 43 -12.95 -13.01 -2.42
C TYR A 43 -13.46 -13.08 -3.86
N ARG A 44 -12.90 -13.99 -4.64
CA ARG A 44 -13.33 -14.29 -6.01
C ARG A 44 -13.20 -15.76 -6.32
N THR A 45 -13.84 -16.19 -7.40
CA THR A 45 -13.56 -17.49 -8.02
C THR A 45 -12.08 -17.55 -8.44
N PRO A 46 -11.38 -18.67 -8.18
CA PRO A 46 -9.99 -18.84 -8.60
C PRO A 46 -9.82 -18.66 -10.11
N ILE A 47 -8.91 -17.76 -10.49
CA ILE A 47 -8.56 -17.54 -11.92
C ILE A 47 -7.61 -18.62 -12.42
N SER A 48 -6.77 -19.13 -11.53
CA SER A 48 -5.83 -20.22 -11.80
C SER A 48 -6.37 -21.51 -11.22
N GLU A 49 -6.01 -22.64 -11.84
CA GLU A 49 -6.36 -23.97 -11.33
C GLU A 49 -5.92 -24.21 -9.89
N ASN A 50 -4.82 -23.56 -9.46
CA ASN A 50 -4.28 -23.68 -8.12
C ASN A 50 -4.38 -22.33 -7.39
N PRO A 51 -5.42 -22.12 -6.54
CA PRO A 51 -5.55 -20.89 -5.77
C PRO A 51 -4.38 -20.76 -4.80
N LYS A 52 -3.69 -19.63 -4.85
CA LYS A 52 -2.52 -19.38 -3.98
C LYS A 52 -2.94 -19.05 -2.54
N ARG A 53 -4.15 -18.54 -2.33
CA ARG A 53 -4.64 -18.05 -1.03
C ARG A 53 -6.14 -18.35 -0.87
N ILE A 54 -6.47 -19.47 -0.25
CA ILE A 54 -7.86 -19.88 -0.06
C ILE A 54 -8.59 -18.98 0.96
N ALA A 55 -9.77 -18.50 0.57
CA ALA A 55 -10.74 -17.80 1.41
C ALA A 55 -11.68 -18.84 2.06
N LEU A 56 -11.22 -19.45 3.15
CA LEU A 56 -11.89 -20.62 3.76
C LEU A 56 -13.34 -20.32 4.18
N ASP A 57 -13.58 -19.13 4.72
CA ASP A 57 -14.91 -18.59 5.04
C ASP A 57 -15.83 -18.54 3.82
N ALA A 58 -15.34 -17.99 2.71
CA ALA A 58 -16.08 -17.88 1.47
C ALA A 58 -16.28 -19.25 0.79
N THR A 59 -15.28 -20.13 0.89
CA THR A 59 -15.33 -21.50 0.38
C THR A 59 -16.38 -22.34 1.09
N ILE A 60 -16.41 -22.33 2.43
CA ILE A 60 -17.48 -22.99 3.21
C ILE A 60 -18.84 -22.42 2.80
N ARG A 61 -18.97 -21.09 2.72
CA ARG A 61 -20.23 -20.46 2.34
C ARG A 61 -20.67 -20.86 0.93
N ASN A 62 -19.76 -20.96 -0.01
CA ASN A 62 -20.08 -21.34 -1.39
C ASN A 62 -20.50 -22.81 -1.49
N TYR A 63 -19.76 -23.69 -0.81
CA TYR A 63 -20.11 -25.10 -0.70
C TYR A 63 -21.51 -25.30 -0.11
N LEU A 64 -21.80 -24.66 1.03
CA LEU A 64 -23.11 -24.76 1.67
C LEU A 64 -24.24 -24.23 0.80
N LYS A 65 -24.00 -23.18 0.01
CA LYS A 65 -24.98 -22.71 -0.99
C LYS A 65 -25.23 -23.80 -2.04
N ASN A 66 -24.18 -24.38 -2.60
CA ASN A 66 -24.30 -25.41 -3.63
C ASN A 66 -25.03 -26.66 -3.13
N ILE A 67 -24.79 -27.06 -1.88
CA ILE A 67 -25.55 -28.15 -1.24
C ILE A 67 -27.00 -27.75 -1.04
N ALA A 68 -27.30 -26.60 -0.44
CA ALA A 68 -28.68 -26.21 -0.17
C ALA A 68 -29.56 -26.13 -1.44
N TYR A 69 -28.97 -25.92 -2.62
CA TYR A 69 -29.68 -25.97 -3.90
C TYR A 69 -29.88 -27.39 -4.43
N ASN A 70 -29.05 -28.36 -4.06
CA ASN A 70 -29.03 -29.71 -4.64
C ASN A 70 -29.47 -30.83 -3.68
N GLU A 71 -29.21 -30.71 -2.38
CA GLU A 71 -29.43 -31.72 -1.34
C GLU A 71 -29.95 -31.09 -0.05
N THR A 72 -30.86 -31.79 0.65
CA THR A 72 -31.50 -31.30 1.87
C THR A 72 -30.67 -31.52 3.13
N ASP A 73 -29.75 -32.48 3.11
CA ASP A 73 -28.94 -32.87 4.26
C ASP A 73 -27.45 -32.60 4.03
N ILE A 74 -26.79 -32.11 5.08
CA ILE A 74 -25.35 -31.81 5.05
C ILE A 74 -24.61 -32.96 5.72
N GLU A 75 -23.88 -33.74 4.93
CA GLU A 75 -23.02 -34.79 5.45
C GLU A 75 -21.68 -34.22 5.97
N PHE A 76 -21.28 -34.65 7.16
CA PHE A 76 -19.98 -34.32 7.76
C PHE A 76 -19.08 -35.56 7.76
N PRO A 77 -17.78 -35.43 7.44
CA PRO A 77 -17.02 -34.19 7.23
C PRO A 77 -17.31 -33.51 5.87
N ILE A 78 -17.11 -32.19 5.83
CA ILE A 78 -17.30 -31.39 4.61
C ILE A 78 -16.21 -31.72 3.58
N HIS A 79 -16.63 -32.07 2.36
CA HIS A 79 -15.73 -32.34 1.24
C HIS A 79 -15.84 -31.23 0.19
N PHE A 80 -14.78 -30.41 0.06
CA PHE A 80 -14.77 -29.33 -0.93
C PHE A 80 -14.36 -29.82 -2.32
N ASN A 81 -15.13 -29.44 -3.34
CA ASN A 81 -14.72 -29.59 -4.73
C ASN A 81 -13.90 -28.38 -5.21
N LYS A 82 -13.17 -28.54 -6.32
CA LYS A 82 -12.39 -27.45 -6.96
C LYS A 82 -13.26 -26.21 -7.25
N TYR A 83 -14.54 -26.41 -7.53
CA TYR A 83 -15.50 -25.37 -7.87
C TYR A 83 -16.03 -24.59 -6.65
N ASP A 84 -15.88 -25.14 -5.44
CA ASP A 84 -16.27 -24.48 -4.20
C ASP A 84 -15.19 -23.54 -3.67
N LEU A 85 -13.95 -23.74 -4.14
CA LEU A 85 -12.80 -22.95 -3.71
C LEU A 85 -12.96 -21.48 -4.11
N MET A 86 -12.56 -20.61 -3.19
CA MET A 86 -12.57 -19.16 -3.36
C MET A 86 -11.16 -18.63 -3.05
N ASP A 87 -10.66 -17.70 -3.87
CA ASP A 87 -9.34 -17.09 -3.72
C ASP A 87 -9.48 -15.70 -3.07
N LYS A 88 -8.62 -15.41 -2.10
CA LYS A 88 -8.62 -14.13 -1.39
C LYS A 88 -8.12 -13.00 -2.29
N ILE A 89 -8.88 -11.91 -2.35
CA ILE A 89 -8.46 -10.64 -2.90
C ILE A 89 -7.90 -9.79 -1.76
N TYR A 90 -6.64 -9.39 -1.93
CA TYR A 90 -5.97 -8.45 -1.05
C TYR A 90 -5.91 -7.09 -1.73
N GLU A 91 -6.30 -6.06 -0.99
CA GLU A 91 -5.98 -4.69 -1.34
C GLU A 91 -4.59 -4.38 -0.77
N TYR A 92 -3.62 -4.18 -1.65
CA TYR A 92 -2.31 -3.71 -1.25
C TYR A 92 -2.42 -2.23 -0.90
N ARG A 93 -2.70 -1.94 0.37
CA ARG A 93 -2.47 -0.60 0.90
C ARG A 93 -0.99 -0.47 1.19
N ALA A 94 -0.28 0.28 0.36
CA ALA A 94 1.04 0.74 0.73
C ALA A 94 0.92 1.50 2.07
N PRO A 95 1.66 1.13 3.13
CA PRO A 95 1.80 2.01 4.28
C PRO A 95 2.60 3.22 3.81
N LEU A 96 1.89 4.30 3.47
CA LEU A 96 2.47 5.58 3.10
C LEU A 96 2.58 6.43 4.35
N ALA A 97 3.58 6.16 5.18
CA ALA A 97 3.98 7.10 6.20
C ALA A 97 4.79 8.21 5.52
N LEU A 98 4.25 9.44 5.49
CA LEU A 98 4.99 10.64 5.13
C LEU A 98 5.58 11.26 6.40
N PHE A 99 6.90 11.45 6.40
CA PHE A 99 7.60 12.14 7.47
C PHE A 99 8.04 13.51 6.94
N PHE A 100 7.46 14.57 7.50
CA PHE A 100 7.93 15.93 7.26
C PHE A 100 8.98 16.27 8.32
N VAL A 101 10.22 16.41 7.89
CA VAL A 101 11.31 16.87 8.74
C VAL A 101 11.49 18.36 8.47
N LEU A 102 11.11 19.18 9.45
CA LEU A 102 11.21 20.63 9.37
C LEU A 102 12.37 21.10 10.22
N ASP A 103 13.15 22.03 9.68
CA ASP A 103 14.13 22.77 10.47
C ASP A 103 13.40 23.70 11.47
N SER A 104 13.98 23.88 12.65
CA SER A 104 13.44 24.71 13.75
C SER A 104 14.22 26.00 13.97
N SER A 105 15.06 26.37 13.00
CA SER A 105 15.85 27.61 13.03
C SER A 105 14.99 28.88 12.92
N ALA A 106 15.49 30.01 13.43
CA ALA A 106 14.75 31.28 13.43
C ALA A 106 14.41 31.80 12.02
N SER A 107 15.20 31.44 11.00
CA SER A 107 14.94 31.80 9.60
C SER A 107 13.66 31.15 9.04
N MET A 108 13.19 30.06 9.66
CA MET A 108 11.94 29.39 9.29
C MET A 108 10.68 30.17 9.67
N TYR A 109 10.78 31.20 10.52
CA TYR A 109 9.64 31.99 10.99
C TYR A 109 8.75 32.52 9.85
N TYR A 110 9.35 32.96 8.74
CA TYR A 110 8.62 33.51 7.59
C TYR A 110 8.05 32.43 6.65
N VAL A 111 8.55 31.20 6.74
CA VAL A 111 8.27 30.11 5.78
C VAL A 111 7.36 29.03 6.40
N ILE A 112 7.26 28.97 7.74
CA ILE A 112 6.53 27.93 8.46
C ILE A 112 5.04 27.86 8.10
N ARG A 113 4.40 29.02 7.84
CA ARG A 113 2.99 29.08 7.42
C ARG A 113 2.80 28.46 6.03
N GLN A 114 3.66 28.82 5.08
CA GLN A 114 3.61 28.26 3.72
C GLN A 114 3.88 26.76 3.72
N MET A 115 4.82 26.28 4.55
CA MET A 115 5.07 24.85 4.71
C MET A 115 3.86 24.11 5.28
N THR A 116 3.15 24.72 6.23
CA THR A 116 1.92 24.16 6.81
C THR A 116 0.85 24.01 5.73
N ASP A 117 0.65 25.01 4.89
CA ASP A 117 -0.33 24.98 3.81
C ASP A 117 0.01 23.91 2.75
N VAL A 118 1.30 23.73 2.44
CA VAL A 118 1.78 22.68 1.53
C VAL A 118 1.55 21.29 2.12
N ILE A 119 1.87 21.09 3.40
CA ILE A 119 1.63 19.83 4.10
C ILE A 119 0.14 19.48 4.10
N LEU A 120 -0.73 20.46 4.41
CA LEU A 120 -2.18 20.28 4.41
C LEU A 120 -2.74 20.03 3.01
N SER A 121 -2.19 20.67 1.98
CA SER A 121 -2.60 20.47 0.59
C SER A 121 -2.20 19.08 0.08
N LEU A 122 -0.98 18.63 0.39
CA LEU A 122 -0.53 17.27 0.09
C LEU A 122 -1.41 16.21 0.78
N HIS A 123 -1.84 16.47 2.01
CA HIS A 123 -2.81 15.61 2.70
C HIS A 123 -4.20 15.63 2.05
N ARG A 124 -4.61 16.69 1.34
CA ARG A 124 -5.94 16.76 0.71
C ARG A 124 -5.99 16.16 -0.70
N GLU A 125 -4.90 16.25 -1.47
CA GLU A 125 -4.87 15.84 -2.88
C GLU A 125 -4.68 14.33 -3.11
N GLY A 126 -4.00 13.66 -2.20
CA GLY A 126 -3.53 12.28 -2.44
C GLY A 126 -3.46 11.43 -1.19
N PHE A 127 -4.15 11.87 -0.14
CA PHE A 127 -4.56 11.09 1.02
C PHE A 127 -6.07 11.20 1.20
#